data_AF-A0A7Y0ELX7-F1
#
_entry.id   AF-A0A7Y0ELX7-F1
#
_cell.length_a   1.000
_cell.length_b   1.000
_cell.length_c   1.000
_cell.angle_alpha   90.00
_cell.angle_beta   90.00
_cell.angle_gamma   90.00
#
_symmetry.space_group_name_H-M   'P 1'
#
loop_
_entity.id
_entity.type
_entity.pdbx_description
1 polymer ?
#
loop_
_entity_poly.entity_id
_entity_poly.type
_entity_poly.pdbx_seq_one_letter_code
_entity_poly.pdbx_strand_id
1 'polypeptide(L)'
;MTVLERFKLELSNKGYYTNEEYSVFLQENGLSVEDNYDKKIMQRNLLLSVVDVLETLANDVDLMRKIDATDIQSTSEAIKWIRQRISDVKQKISTIPESTEDEEYSNIHLLFTRNRR
;
A
#
# COMPACT_ATOMS: atom_id res chain seq x y z
N MET A 1 -4.84 -4.36 16.71
CA MET A 1 -4.15 -4.93 15.54
C MET A 1 -3.00 -4.01 15.23
N THR A 2 -1.79 -4.53 15.26
CA THR A 2 -0.59 -3.74 14.98
C THR A 2 -0.43 -3.48 13.49
N VAL A 3 0.40 -2.51 13.12
CA VAL A 3 0.76 -2.27 11.73
C VAL A 3 1.34 -3.54 11.08
N LEU A 4 2.19 -4.27 11.78
CA LEU A 4 2.78 -5.52 11.27
C LEU A 4 1.72 -6.60 10.99
N GLU A 5 0.78 -6.81 11.91
CA GLU A 5 -0.32 -7.76 11.72
C GLU A 5 -1.19 -7.37 10.53
N ARG A 6 -1.47 -6.07 10.39
CA ARG A 6 -2.25 -5.56 9.27
C ARG A 6 -1.52 -5.71 7.94
N PHE A 7 -0.21 -5.46 7.93
CA PHE A 7 0.64 -5.61 6.76
C PHE A 7 0.66 -7.06 6.25
N LYS A 8 0.84 -8.02 7.16
CA LYS A 8 0.80 -9.45 6.84
C LYS A 8 -0.55 -9.87 6.25
N LEU A 9 -1.67 -9.32 6.74
CA LEU A 9 -2.99 -9.60 6.16
C LEU A 9 -3.12 -9.15 4.70
N GLU A 10 -2.53 -8.01 4.31
CA GLU A 10 -2.55 -7.55 2.91
C GLU A 10 -1.71 -8.43 1.97
N LEU A 11 -0.70 -9.11 2.53
CA LEU A 11 0.10 -10.15 1.87
C LEU A 11 -0.50 -11.56 2.03
N SER A 12 -1.76 -11.66 2.47
CA SER A 12 -2.48 -12.93 2.70
C SER A 12 -1.80 -13.87 3.72
N ASN A 13 -1.04 -13.31 4.66
CA ASN A 13 -0.22 -14.03 5.65
C ASN A 13 0.81 -15.00 5.05
N LYS A 14 1.21 -14.75 3.79
CA LYS A 14 2.26 -15.54 3.15
C LYS A 14 3.61 -15.10 3.69
N GLY A 15 4.42 -16.07 4.10
CA GLY A 15 5.74 -15.84 4.71
C GLY A 15 6.82 -15.57 3.68
N TYR A 16 6.64 -14.54 2.84
CA TYR A 16 7.65 -14.15 1.84
C TYR A 16 8.96 -13.72 2.48
N TYR A 17 8.88 -12.94 3.55
CA TYR A 17 10.03 -12.44 4.28
C TYR A 17 9.85 -12.63 5.80
N THR A 18 10.94 -12.44 6.53
CA THR A 18 10.99 -12.44 8.00
C THR A 18 10.35 -11.19 8.59
N ASN A 19 10.06 -11.20 9.89
CA ASN A 19 9.46 -10.04 10.56
C ASN A 19 10.42 -8.84 10.56
N GLU A 20 11.71 -9.12 10.65
CA GLU A 20 12.80 -8.15 10.61
C GLU A 20 12.84 -7.45 9.24
N GLU A 21 12.77 -8.21 8.15
CA GLU A 21 12.72 -7.63 6.79
C GLU A 21 11.44 -6.83 6.57
N TYR A 22 10.28 -7.31 7.02
CA TYR A 22 9.04 -6.54 6.97
C TYR A 22 9.11 -5.24 7.79
N SER A 23 9.86 -5.23 8.89
CA SER A 23 10.06 -4.02 9.68
C SER A 23 10.84 -2.95 8.92
N VAL A 24 11.80 -3.35 8.08
CA VAL A 24 12.58 -2.42 7.24
C VAL A 24 11.66 -1.72 6.23
N PHE A 25 10.85 -2.46 5.48
CA PHE A 25 9.92 -1.87 4.49
C PHE A 25 8.91 -0.91 5.12
N LEU A 26 8.43 -1.24 6.32
CA LEU A 26 7.50 -0.38 7.06
C LEU A 26 8.20 0.89 7.57
N GLN A 27 9.42 0.77 8.10
CA GLN A 27 10.22 1.91 8.57
C GLN A 27 10.59 2.86 7.44
N GLU A 28 10.95 2.35 6.25
CA GLU A 28 11.24 3.16 5.05
C GLU A 28 10.05 4.03 4.64
N ASN A 29 8.83 3.54 4.88
CA ASN A 29 7.58 4.26 4.62
C ASN A 29 7.04 5.02 5.84
N GLY A 30 7.86 5.20 6.88
CA GLY A 30 7.52 5.99 8.07
C GLY A 30 6.52 5.33 9.02
N LEU A 31 6.41 4.00 9.01
CA LEU A 31 5.54 3.24 9.90
C LEU A 31 6.36 2.44 10.92
N SER A 32 5.89 2.40 12.17
CA SER A 32 6.44 1.49 13.19
C SER A 32 5.62 0.20 13.26
N VAL A 33 6.31 -0.93 13.36
CA VAL A 33 5.69 -2.27 13.42
C VAL A 33 4.82 -2.49 14.66
N GLU A 34 5.15 -1.83 15.77
CA GLU A 34 4.46 -1.96 17.06
C GLU A 34 3.26 -1.02 17.21
N ASP A 35 3.14 -0.03 16.33
CA ASP A 35 2.06 0.95 16.41
C ASP A 35 0.69 0.31 16.18
N ASN A 36 -0.33 0.90 16.81
CA ASN A 36 -1.72 0.56 16.52
C ASN A 36 -2.11 1.13 15.16
N TYR A 37 -2.59 0.26 14.28
CA TYR A 37 -2.93 0.65 12.92
C TYR A 37 -4.15 1.58 12.88
N ASP A 38 -3.96 2.81 12.39
CA ASP A 38 -5.04 3.73 12.03
C ASP A 38 -5.24 3.76 10.51
N LYS A 39 -6.39 3.27 10.05
CA LYS A 39 -6.74 3.22 8.63
C LYS A 39 -6.78 4.61 7.97
N LYS A 40 -7.15 5.67 8.69
CA LYS A 40 -7.31 6.99 8.07
C LYS A 40 -5.98 7.60 7.66
N ILE A 41 -4.96 7.39 8.50
CA ILE A 41 -3.66 8.05 8.37
C ILE A 41 -2.63 7.10 7.74
N MET A 42 -2.61 5.84 8.18
CA MET A 42 -1.53 4.89 7.86
C MET A 42 -1.81 4.02 6.63
N GLN A 43 -3.05 3.97 6.12
CA GLN A 43 -3.43 3.06 5.03
C GLN A 43 -2.60 3.32 3.77
N ARG A 44 -2.29 4.57 3.45
CA ARG A 44 -1.51 4.90 2.24
C ARG A 44 -0.09 4.37 2.34
N ASN A 45 0.60 4.69 3.42
CA ASN A 45 1.99 4.27 3.65
C ASN A 45 2.09 2.75 3.74
N LEU A 46 1.10 2.10 4.36
CA LEU A 46 1.03 0.64 4.42
C LEU A 46 0.94 0.02 3.02
N LEU A 47 0.10 0.57 2.15
CA LEU A 47 -0.05 0.08 0.78
C LEU A 47 1.21 0.35 -0.06
N LEU A 48 1.96 1.42 0.19
CA LEU A 48 3.26 1.66 -0.44
C LEU A 48 4.27 0.58 -0.04
N SER A 49 4.38 0.25 1.25
CA SER A 49 5.23 -0.87 1.70
C SER A 49 4.84 -2.21 1.08
N VAL A 50 3.54 -2.43 0.79
CA VAL A 50 3.08 -3.64 0.10
C VAL A 50 3.56 -3.64 -1.36
N VAL A 51 3.55 -2.49 -2.03
CA VAL A 51 4.11 -2.35 -3.39
C VAL A 51 5.59 -2.65 -3.37
N ASP A 52 6.35 -2.11 -2.41
CA ASP A 52 7.80 -2.34 -2.31
C ASP A 52 8.12 -3.84 -2.21
N VAL A 53 7.41 -4.57 -1.33
CA VAL A 53 7.54 -6.03 -1.21
C VAL A 53 7.17 -6.76 -2.51
N LEU A 54 6.14 -6.31 -3.22
CA LEU A 54 5.76 -6.91 -4.50
C LEU A 54 6.80 -6.63 -5.60
N GLU A 55 7.47 -5.48 -5.56
CA GLU A 55 8.55 -5.12 -6.48
C GLU A 55 9.83 -5.93 -6.19
N THR A 56 10.14 -6.22 -4.93
CA THR A 56 11.24 -7.15 -4.60
C THR A 56 10.91 -8.58 -5.03
N LEU A 57 9.67 -9.04 -4.86
CA LEU A 57 9.20 -10.34 -5.36
C LEU A 57 9.19 -10.40 -6.89
N ALA A 58 9.00 -9.27 -7.58
CA ALA A 58 9.10 -9.22 -9.05
C ALA A 58 10.55 -9.43 -9.52
N ASN A 59 11.53 -9.04 -8.72
CA ASN A 59 12.95 -9.27 -8.99
C ASN A 59 13.38 -10.71 -8.67
N ASP A 60 12.86 -11.30 -7.59
CA ASP A 60 13.05 -12.72 -7.24
C ASP A 60 11.72 -13.49 -7.25
N VAL A 61 11.30 -13.85 -8.47
CA VAL A 61 10.05 -14.57 -8.71
C VAL A 61 10.09 -16.01 -8.18
N ASP A 62 11.29 -16.57 -8.00
CA ASP A 62 11.45 -17.93 -7.48
C ASP A 62 11.12 -17.99 -5.99
N LEU A 63 11.33 -16.90 -5.25
CA LEU A 63 10.90 -16.79 -3.86
C LEU A 63 9.37 -16.87 -3.73
N MET A 64 8.64 -16.17 -4.60
CA MET A 64 7.19 -16.26 -4.65
C MET A 64 6.70 -17.68 -5.01
N ARG A 65 7.31 -18.28 -6.05
CA ARG A 65 6.93 -19.62 -6.51
C ARG A 65 7.21 -20.73 -5.50
N LYS A 66 8.24 -20.60 -4.67
CA LYS A 66 8.53 -21.58 -3.61
C LYS A 66 7.44 -21.64 -2.56
N ILE A 67 6.83 -20.50 -2.24
CA ILE A 67 5.79 -20.41 -1.21
C ILE A 67 4.42 -20.78 -1.78
N ASP A 68 4.14 -20.41 -3.03
CA ASP A 68 2.88 -20.64 -3.72
C ASP A 68 2.96 -21.73 -4.82
N ALA A 69 3.83 -22.72 -4.64
CA ALA A 69 4.16 -23.73 -5.65
C ALA A 69 2.93 -24.52 -6.15
N THR A 70 1.85 -24.57 -5.36
CA THR A 70 0.59 -25.22 -5.72
C THR A 70 -0.24 -24.42 -6.72
N ASP A 71 -0.16 -23.09 -6.66
CA ASP A 71 -1.06 -22.18 -7.37
C ASP A 71 -0.38 -21.56 -8.60
N ILE A 72 0.96 -21.43 -8.58
CA ILE A 72 1.71 -20.78 -9.64
C ILE A 72 2.80 -21.69 -10.18
N GLN A 73 2.50 -22.33 -11.31
CA GLN A 73 3.38 -23.34 -11.90
C GLN A 73 4.50 -22.74 -12.75
N SER A 74 4.28 -21.55 -13.34
CA SER A 74 5.22 -20.91 -14.26
C SER A 74 5.68 -19.53 -13.81
N THR A 75 6.95 -19.20 -14.10
CA THR A 75 7.53 -17.87 -13.85
C THR A 75 6.76 -16.76 -14.56
N SER A 76 6.29 -17.01 -15.78
CA SER A 76 5.51 -16.03 -16.56
C SER A 76 4.17 -15.69 -15.90
N GLU A 77 3.50 -16.69 -15.31
CA GLU A 77 2.24 -16.51 -14.59
C GLU A 77 2.45 -15.77 -13.26
N ALA A 78 3.52 -16.10 -12.53
CA ALA A 78 3.93 -15.38 -11.33
C ALA A 78 4.15 -13.89 -11.62
N ILE A 79 4.94 -13.57 -12.65
CA ILE A 79 5.21 -12.18 -13.05
C ILE A 79 3.92 -11.46 -13.43
N LYS A 80 3.02 -12.11 -14.18
CA LYS A 80 1.73 -11.53 -14.56
C LYS A 80 0.87 -11.22 -13.35
N TRP A 81 0.80 -12.16 -12.40
CA TRP A 81 0.05 -11.98 -11.15
C TRP A 81 0.62 -10.83 -10.31
N ILE A 82 1.95 -10.77 -10.13
CA ILE A 82 2.60 -9.71 -9.36
C ILE A 82 2.31 -8.35 -10.00
N ARG A 83 2.46 -8.22 -11.32
CA ARG A 83 2.20 -6.96 -12.03
C ARG A 83 0.75 -6.52 -11.91
N GLN A 84 -0.20 -7.45 -12.04
CA GLN A 84 -1.61 -7.15 -11.85
C GLN A 84 -1.88 -6.67 -10.42
N ARG A 85 -1.32 -7.37 -9.42
CA ARG A 85 -1.47 -6.99 -8.02
C ARG A 85 -0.87 -5.61 -7.71
N ILE A 86 0.32 -5.31 -8.24
CA ILE A 86 0.94 -3.98 -8.13
C ILE A 86 0.02 -2.91 -8.73
N SER A 87 -0.56 -3.17 -9.91
CA SER A 87 -1.51 -2.25 -10.55
C SER A 87 -2.75 -2.01 -9.69
N ASP A 88 -3.35 -3.06 -9.14
CA ASP A 88 -4.53 -2.96 -8.28
C ASP A 88 -4.24 -2.16 -7.00
N VAL A 89 -3.06 -2.37 -6.39
CA VAL A 89 -2.65 -1.64 -5.19
C VAL A 89 -2.36 -0.18 -5.51
N LYS A 90 -1.68 0.12 -6.63
CA LYS A 90 -1.46 1.50 -7.10
C LYS A 90 -2.78 2.22 -7.39
N GLN A 91 -3.75 1.54 -8.00
CA GLN A 91 -5.09 2.09 -8.20
C GLN A 91 -5.80 2.39 -6.87
N LYS A 92 -5.70 1.49 -5.88
CA LYS A 92 -6.24 1.75 -4.54
C LYS A 92 -5.56 2.94 -3.87
N ILE A 93 -4.24 3.09 -4.01
CA ILE A 93 -3.53 4.27 -3.50
C ILE A 93 -4.04 5.54 -4.17
N SER A 94 -4.27 5.53 -5.50
CA SER A 94 -4.80 6.69 -6.23
C SER A 94 -6.22 7.10 -5.81
N THR A 95 -7.00 6.16 -5.29
CA THR A 95 -8.35 6.44 -4.77
C THR A 95 -8.36 6.98 -3.35
N ILE A 96 -7.24 6.90 -2.63
CA ILE A 96 -7.10 7.53 -1.32
C ILE A 96 -6.75 9.00 -1.60
N PRO A 97 -7.65 9.95 -1.31
CA PRO A 97 -7.29 11.35 -1.43
C PRO A 97 -6.07 11.60 -0.56
N GLU A 98 -5.05 12.24 -1.13
CA GLU A 98 -4.06 12.93 -0.30
C GLU A 98 -4.86 13.88 0.56
N SER A 99 -4.98 13.57 1.84
CA SER A 99 -5.28 14.58 2.84
C SER A 99 -4.07 15.50 2.91
N THR A 100 -3.84 16.26 1.84
CA THR A 100 -3.56 17.68 2.02
C THR A 100 -4.81 18.22 2.69
N GLU A 101 -4.78 18.18 4.03
CA GLU A 101 -5.31 19.29 4.81
C GLU A 101 -4.56 20.57 4.36
N ASP A 102 -4.79 21.00 3.12
CA ASP A 102 -4.78 22.41 2.79
C ASP A 102 -6.19 22.87 3.15
N GLU A 103 -6.33 23.15 4.44
CA GLU A 103 -7.32 24.05 4.96
C GLU A 103 -7.45 25.28 4.05
N GLU A 104 -8.70 25.68 3.84
CA GLU A 104 -9.07 27.07 3.69
C GLU A 104 -8.33 27.87 2.62
N TYR A 105 -8.82 27.87 1.38
CA TYR A 105 -9.20 29.11 0.67
C TYR A 105 -9.93 28.70 -0.61
N SER A 106 -11.25 28.54 -0.46
CA SER A 106 -12.16 28.58 -1.59
C SER A 106 -12.08 29.97 -2.23
N ASN A 107 -11.15 30.14 -3.17
CA ASN A 107 -11.01 31.37 -3.98
C ASN A 107 -12.18 31.58 -4.95
N ILE A 108 -13.22 30.74 -4.91
CA ILE A 108 -14.39 30.79 -5.80
C ILE A 108 -15.70 30.96 -5.02
N HIS A 109 -15.66 31.36 -3.73
CA HIS A 109 -16.88 31.59 -2.94
C HIS A 109 -17.07 33.06 -2.50
N LEU A 110 -16.82 34.01 -3.38
CA LEU A 110 -17.16 35.43 -3.16
C LEU A 110 -17.82 36.14 -4.36
N LEU A 111 -18.18 35.42 -5.43
CA LEU A 111 -18.77 36.03 -6.63
C LEU A 111 -20.27 36.34 -6.53
N PHE A 112 -21.00 35.88 -5.50
CA PHE A 112 -22.46 36.00 -5.44
C PHE A 112 -23.02 36.63 -4.16
N THR A 113 -22.32 37.61 -3.58
CA THR A 113 -22.95 38.48 -2.58
C THR A 113 -22.73 39.95 -2.86
N ARG A 114 -23.43 40.47 -3.88
CA ARG A 114 -23.91 41.85 -3.84
C ARG A 114 -25.21 42.01 -4.60
N ASN A 115 -26.27 41.58 -3.94
CA ASN A 115 -27.61 42.11 -4.19
C ASN A 115 -27.60 43.59 -3.76
N ARG A 116 -27.54 44.52 -4.72
CA ARG A 116 -27.93 45.94 -4.55
C ARG A 116 -29.13 46.11 -5.48
N ARG A 117 -30.35 46.04 -4.94
CA ARG A 117 -31.21 47.21 -4.68
C ARG A 117 -31.26 48.18 -5.85
#